data_AF-A0A2N0V8H3-F1
#
_entry.id   AF-A0A2N0V8H3-F1
#
_cell.length_a   1.000
_cell.length_b   1.000
_cell.length_c   1.000
_cell.angle_alpha   90.00
_cell.angle_beta   90.00
_cell.angle_gamma   90.00
#
_symmetry.space_group_name_H-M   'P 1'
#
loop_
_entity.id
_entity.type
_entity.pdbx_description
1 polymer ?
#
loop_
_entity_poly.entity_id
_entity_poly.type
_entity_poly.pdbx_seq_one_letter_code
_entity_poly.pdbx_strand_id
1 'polypeptide(L)'
;MIVAGQYAHDLPVFAGQGEAETALFAQRDMGLREIHTLSSLSSRLDYLPESLKALEQWFFENGQPSATPSGYSMAHAVGFYFGEVLCRTQQFHWVVQEFVFSKGHYEVGVQRPLLSIMLTKGKKLQPQGNKRMQSLWREFQRYAP
;
A
#
# COMPACT_ATOMS: atom_id res chain seq x y z
N MET A 1 27.27 -1.63 1.40
CA MET A 1 26.20 -2.46 2.00
C MET A 1 25.59 -1.78 3.23
N ILE A 2 25.30 -0.46 3.18
CA ILE A 2 24.79 0.30 4.34
C ILE A 2 23.26 0.52 4.21
N VAL A 3 22.76 0.61 2.98
CA VAL A 3 21.34 0.90 2.68
C VAL A 3 20.40 -0.27 3.04
N ALA A 4 20.83 -1.53 2.85
CA ALA A 4 19.99 -2.69 3.16
C ALA A 4 19.79 -2.89 4.68
N GLY A 5 20.81 -2.62 5.50
CA GLY A 5 20.72 -2.73 6.96
C GLY A 5 19.86 -1.64 7.60
N GLN A 6 19.90 -0.42 7.05
CA GLN A 6 18.99 0.66 7.45
C GLN A 6 17.55 0.37 7.04
N TYR A 7 17.33 -0.20 5.85
CA TYR A 7 15.98 -0.61 5.44
C TYR A 7 15.40 -1.66 6.37
N ALA A 8 16.20 -2.66 6.76
CA ALA A 8 15.80 -3.73 7.68
C ALA A 8 15.33 -3.19 9.04
N HIS A 9 15.98 -2.17 9.60
CA HIS A 9 15.59 -1.61 10.91
C HIS A 9 14.16 -1.05 10.95
N ASP A 10 13.62 -0.65 9.80
CA ASP A 10 12.26 -0.11 9.72
C ASP A 10 11.20 -1.21 9.48
N LEU A 11 11.61 -2.46 9.30
CA LEU A 11 10.70 -3.57 9.08
C LEU A 11 10.20 -4.15 10.40
N PRO A 12 8.92 -4.57 10.46
CA PRO A 12 8.39 -5.21 11.65
C PRO A 12 9.06 -6.57 11.88
N VAL A 13 9.30 -6.88 13.15
CA VAL A 13 9.93 -8.11 13.59
C VAL A 13 8.87 -9.06 14.13
N PHE A 14 8.94 -10.33 13.72
CA PHE A 14 8.04 -11.39 14.16
C PHE A 14 8.85 -12.66 14.48
N ALA A 15 8.27 -13.55 15.30
CA ALA A 15 8.92 -14.81 15.65
C ALA A 15 8.94 -15.81 14.48
N GLY A 16 8.04 -15.66 13.51
CA GLY A 16 7.98 -16.50 12.32
C GLY A 16 6.92 -16.07 11.30
N GLN A 17 6.95 -16.72 10.15
CA GLN A 17 6.08 -16.44 8.99
C GLN A 17 4.58 -16.41 9.36
N GLY A 18 4.09 -17.38 10.14
CA GLY A 18 2.66 -17.44 10.47
C GLY A 18 2.17 -16.28 11.35
N GLU A 19 3.02 -15.81 12.28
CA GLU A 19 2.72 -14.62 13.09
C GLU A 19 2.75 -13.36 12.21
N ALA A 20 3.75 -13.25 11.33
CA ALA A 20 3.88 -12.14 10.40
C ALA A 20 2.68 -12.05 9.45
N GLU A 21 2.24 -13.18 8.87
CA GLU A 21 1.04 -13.24 8.03
C GLU A 21 -0.20 -12.77 8.76
N THR A 22 -0.43 -13.30 9.97
CA THR A 22 -1.58 -12.92 10.79
C THR A 22 -1.60 -11.42 11.06
N ALA A 23 -0.47 -10.86 11.53
CA ALA A 23 -0.38 -9.46 11.89
C ALA A 23 -0.46 -8.51 10.67
N LEU A 24 0.28 -8.81 9.61
CA LEU A 24 0.38 -7.93 8.43
C LEU A 24 -0.88 -7.99 7.56
N PHE A 25 -1.55 -9.14 7.44
CA PHE A 25 -2.86 -9.18 6.78
C PHE A 25 -3.95 -8.53 7.62
N ALA A 26 -3.93 -8.66 8.95
CA ALA A 26 -4.83 -7.88 9.80
C ALA A 26 -4.62 -6.36 9.63
N GLN A 27 -3.35 -5.92 9.50
CA GLN A 27 -3.02 -4.53 9.21
C GLN A 27 -3.55 -4.09 7.84
N ARG A 28 -3.39 -4.91 6.80
CA ARG A 28 -3.97 -4.68 5.45
C ARG A 28 -5.48 -4.53 5.53
N ASP A 29 -6.17 -5.48 6.15
CA ASP A 29 -7.62 -5.51 6.22
C ASP A 29 -8.18 -4.33 7.04
N MET A 30 -7.45 -3.91 8.07
CA MET A 30 -7.73 -2.66 8.78
C MET A 30 -7.57 -1.45 7.86
N GLY A 31 -6.45 -1.31 7.15
CA GLY A 31 -6.23 -0.18 6.23
C GLY A 31 -7.25 -0.09 5.10
N LEU A 32 -7.66 -1.24 4.54
CA LEU A 32 -8.72 -1.33 3.54
C LEU A 32 -10.10 -0.97 4.12
N ARG A 33 -10.40 -1.34 5.36
CA ARG A 33 -11.65 -0.89 6.01
C ARG A 33 -11.62 0.61 6.27
N GLU A 34 -10.52 1.10 6.81
CA GLU A 34 -10.31 2.50 7.16
C GLU A 34 -10.50 3.44 5.97
N ILE A 35 -9.95 3.10 4.80
CA ILE A 35 -10.12 3.96 3.60
C ILE A 35 -11.58 4.03 3.14
N HIS A 36 -12.37 2.98 3.40
CA HIS A 36 -13.82 2.95 3.10
C HIS A 36 -14.68 3.68 4.13
N THR A 37 -14.16 3.96 5.34
CA THR A 37 -14.86 4.79 6.32
C THR A 37 -14.86 6.28 5.94
N LEU A 38 -14.02 6.68 4.98
CA LEU A 38 -13.94 8.05 4.46
C LEU A 38 -15.18 8.34 3.61
N SER A 39 -16.25 8.81 4.24
CA SER A 39 -17.58 8.97 3.62
C SER A 39 -17.55 9.70 2.27
N SER A 40 -16.78 10.80 2.17
CA SER A 40 -16.62 11.59 0.93
C SER A 40 -15.90 10.87 -0.21
N LEU A 41 -15.21 9.77 0.07
CA LEU A 41 -14.41 9.00 -0.88
C LEU A 41 -15.02 7.61 -1.17
N SER A 42 -15.67 7.00 -0.18
CA SER A 42 -16.18 5.62 -0.19
C SER A 42 -16.92 5.24 -1.48
N SER A 43 -17.82 6.10 -1.98
CA SER A 43 -18.62 5.84 -3.18
C SER A 43 -17.81 5.83 -4.49
N ARG A 44 -16.54 6.26 -4.46
CA ARG A 44 -15.63 6.31 -5.61
C ARG A 44 -14.58 5.19 -5.59
N LEU A 45 -14.58 4.35 -4.54
CA LEU A 45 -13.62 3.27 -4.35
C LEU A 45 -14.23 1.91 -4.75
N ASP A 46 -14.16 1.58 -6.02
CA ASP A 46 -14.69 0.33 -6.59
C ASP A 46 -13.61 -0.73 -6.89
N TYR A 47 -12.37 -0.43 -6.53
CA TYR A 47 -11.17 -1.21 -6.86
C TYR A 47 -10.87 -1.38 -8.36
N LEU A 48 -11.52 -0.61 -9.23
CA LEU A 48 -11.10 -0.48 -10.63
C LEU A 48 -9.90 0.48 -10.73
N PRO A 49 -9.08 0.38 -11.79
CA PRO A 49 -7.90 1.24 -11.95
C PRO A 49 -8.21 2.74 -11.87
N GLU A 50 -9.37 3.15 -12.39
CA GLU A 50 -9.85 4.51 -12.40
C GLU A 50 -10.05 5.08 -10.97
N SER A 51 -10.42 4.24 -10.00
CA SER A 51 -10.59 4.68 -8.60
C SER A 51 -9.30 5.21 -7.97
N LEU A 52 -8.13 4.84 -8.49
CA LEU A 52 -6.84 5.37 -8.04
C LEU A 52 -6.73 6.88 -8.28
N LYS A 53 -7.35 7.38 -9.36
CA LYS A 53 -7.39 8.83 -9.64
C LYS A 53 -8.25 9.54 -8.60
N ALA A 54 -9.41 8.98 -8.29
CA ALA A 54 -10.33 9.54 -7.30
C ALA A 54 -9.72 9.55 -5.90
N LEU A 55 -9.04 8.47 -5.51
CA LEU A 55 -8.32 8.37 -4.24
C LEU A 55 -7.23 9.45 -4.12
N GLU A 56 -6.40 9.58 -5.14
CA GLU A 56 -5.28 10.53 -5.11
C GLU A 56 -5.77 11.99 -5.15
N GLN A 57 -6.77 12.28 -5.98
CA GLN A 57 -7.41 13.59 -6.01
C GLN A 57 -7.99 13.96 -4.63
N TRP A 58 -8.75 13.04 -4.03
CA TRP A 58 -9.32 13.24 -2.68
C TRP A 58 -8.22 13.52 -1.65
N PHE A 59 -7.11 12.78 -1.69
CA PHE A 59 -5.99 12.98 -0.76
C PHE A 59 -5.44 14.41 -0.82
N PHE A 60 -5.21 14.95 -2.02
CA PHE A 60 -4.68 16.30 -2.17
C PHE A 60 -5.74 17.38 -1.85
N GLU A 61 -6.99 17.19 -2.25
CA GLU A 61 -8.09 18.11 -1.97
C GLU A 61 -8.39 18.23 -0.47
N ASN A 62 -8.15 17.17 0.31
CA ASN A 62 -8.36 17.15 1.76
C ASN A 62 -7.10 17.51 2.57
N GLY A 63 -6.14 18.20 1.94
CA GLY A 63 -4.97 18.73 2.66
C GLY A 63 -3.89 17.70 2.98
N GLN A 64 -3.83 16.59 2.25
CA GLN A 64 -2.79 15.55 2.40
C GLN A 64 -2.76 14.93 3.81
N PRO A 65 -3.89 14.35 4.28
CA PRO A 65 -4.00 13.83 5.63
C PRO A 65 -2.94 12.74 5.89
N SER A 66 -2.28 12.79 7.04
CA SER A 66 -1.32 11.76 7.45
C SER A 66 -2.00 10.50 7.99
N ALA A 67 -3.24 10.62 8.45
CA ALA A 67 -4.02 9.54 9.05
C ALA A 67 -5.52 9.61 8.70
N THR A 68 -6.23 8.49 8.85
CA THR A 68 -7.70 8.40 8.81
C THR A 68 -8.31 8.95 10.11
N PRO A 69 -9.64 9.13 10.19
CA PRO A 69 -10.30 9.62 11.42
C PRO A 69 -10.04 8.77 12.67
N SER A 70 -9.78 7.46 12.53
CA SER A 70 -9.44 6.58 13.65
C SER A 70 -7.96 6.66 14.06
N GLY A 71 -7.13 7.41 13.32
CA GLY A 71 -5.69 7.51 13.52
C GLY A 71 -4.86 6.53 12.70
N TYR A 72 -5.46 5.72 11.82
CA TYR A 72 -4.72 4.78 10.97
C TYR A 72 -3.90 5.52 9.91
N SER A 73 -2.67 5.07 9.64
CA SER A 73 -1.77 5.69 8.66
C SER A 73 -2.38 5.77 7.25
N MET A 74 -2.56 6.99 6.73
CA MET A 74 -3.11 7.20 5.40
C MET A 74 -2.21 6.61 4.32
N ALA A 75 -0.89 6.72 4.49
CA ALA A 75 0.07 6.14 3.55
C ALA A 75 -0.08 4.61 3.46
N HIS A 76 -0.30 3.92 4.58
CA HIS A 76 -0.56 2.49 4.59
C HIS A 76 -1.91 2.15 3.93
N ALA A 77 -2.96 2.89 4.26
CA ALA A 77 -4.29 2.68 3.68
C ALA A 77 -4.26 2.83 2.15
N VAL A 78 -3.63 3.90 1.64
CA VAL A 78 -3.42 4.14 0.20
C VAL A 78 -2.59 3.02 -0.43
N GLY A 79 -1.50 2.59 0.23
CA GLY A 79 -0.65 1.50 -0.25
C GLY A 79 -1.43 0.19 -0.38
N PHE A 80 -2.20 -0.18 0.64
CA PHE A 80 -3.00 -1.40 0.61
C PHE A 80 -4.13 -1.35 -0.42
N TYR A 81 -4.82 -0.20 -0.54
CA TYR A 81 -5.82 -0.02 -1.59
C TYR A 81 -5.21 -0.16 -3.00
N PHE A 82 -4.04 0.41 -3.23
CA PHE A 82 -3.30 0.25 -4.48
C PHE A 82 -2.94 -1.22 -4.77
N GLY A 83 -2.45 -1.95 -3.76
CA GLY A 83 -2.18 -3.38 -3.86
C GLY A 83 -3.45 -4.18 -4.20
N GLU A 84 -4.58 -3.83 -3.60
CA GLU A 84 -5.86 -4.51 -3.86
C GLU A 84 -6.36 -4.30 -5.30
N VAL A 85 -6.18 -3.10 -5.86
CA VAL A 85 -6.45 -2.83 -7.29
C VAL A 85 -5.58 -3.70 -8.19
N LEU A 86 -4.28 -3.84 -7.88
CA LEU A 86 -3.38 -4.73 -8.63
C LEU A 86 -3.80 -6.20 -8.54
N CYS A 87 -4.19 -6.67 -7.35
CA CYS A 87 -4.65 -8.04 -7.18
C CYS A 87 -5.91 -8.34 -8.01
N ARG A 88 -6.87 -7.41 -8.02
CA ARG A 88 -8.14 -7.61 -8.72
C ARG A 88 -8.05 -7.50 -10.24
N THR A 89 -7.06 -6.76 -10.75
CA THR A 89 -7.04 -6.38 -12.18
C THR A 89 -5.78 -6.83 -12.94
N GLN A 90 -4.69 -7.18 -12.24
CA GLN A 90 -3.37 -7.43 -12.84
C GLN A 90 -2.73 -8.77 -12.43
N GLN A 91 -3.54 -9.71 -11.93
CA GLN A 91 -3.14 -11.07 -11.53
C GLN A 91 -2.08 -11.10 -10.42
N PHE A 92 -1.99 -10.05 -9.61
CA PHE A 92 -1.18 -10.08 -8.41
C PHE A 92 -1.89 -10.86 -7.29
N HIS A 93 -1.14 -11.39 -6.34
CA HIS A 93 -1.64 -11.95 -5.09
C HIS A 93 -0.88 -11.37 -3.90
N TRP A 94 -1.55 -11.29 -2.75
CA TRP A 94 -0.94 -10.83 -1.52
C TRP A 94 0.11 -11.82 -1.02
N VAL A 95 1.25 -11.29 -0.58
CA VAL A 95 2.34 -12.08 0.00
C VAL A 95 2.86 -11.41 1.26
N VAL A 96 3.28 -12.24 2.21
CA VAL A 96 4.16 -11.86 3.32
C VAL A 96 5.43 -12.65 3.16
N GLN A 97 6.58 -11.99 3.31
CA GLN A 97 7.87 -12.64 3.12
C GLN A 97 8.91 -12.12 4.11
N GLU A 98 9.78 -13.01 4.56
CA GLU A 98 10.94 -12.64 5.37
C GLU A 98 11.95 -11.86 4.53
N PHE A 99 12.47 -10.77 5.07
CA PHE A 99 13.45 -9.93 4.40
C PHE A 99 14.79 -10.67 4.33
N VAL A 100 15.26 -10.89 3.09
CA VAL A 100 16.40 -11.77 2.81
C VAL A 100 17.72 -11.36 3.48
N PHE A 101 17.85 -10.10 3.89
CA PHE A 101 19.05 -9.57 4.53
C PHE A 101 18.96 -9.46 6.06
N SER A 102 17.80 -9.76 6.66
CA SER A 102 17.61 -9.66 8.11
C SER A 102 16.56 -10.65 8.61
N LYS A 103 17.02 -11.70 9.30
CA LYS A 103 16.14 -12.72 9.88
C LYS A 103 15.15 -12.09 10.86
N GLY A 104 13.93 -12.61 10.88
CA GLY A 104 12.83 -12.16 11.73
C GLY A 104 12.14 -10.89 11.26
N HIS A 105 12.64 -10.22 10.22
CA HIS A 105 12.02 -9.01 9.67
C HIS A 105 11.15 -9.41 8.48
N TYR A 106 9.91 -8.93 8.43
CA TYR A 106 8.97 -9.33 7.39
C TYR A 106 8.40 -8.14 6.62
N GLU A 107 8.06 -8.40 5.37
CA GLU A 107 7.41 -7.46 4.47
C GLU A 107 6.05 -7.98 4.04
N VAL A 108 5.16 -7.04 3.71
CA VAL A 108 3.87 -7.32 3.08
C VAL A 108 3.78 -6.57 1.77
N GLY A 109 3.22 -7.23 0.76
CA GLY A 109 2.99 -6.61 -0.53
C GLY A 109 2.23 -7.53 -1.48
N VAL A 110 2.34 -7.23 -2.76
CA VAL A 110 1.67 -7.99 -3.82
C VAL A 110 2.67 -8.52 -4.83
N GLN A 111 2.44 -9.71 -5.36
CA GLN A 111 3.35 -10.38 -6.27
C GLN A 111 2.61 -11.01 -7.45
N ARG A 112 3.28 -11.04 -8.60
CA ARG A 112 2.98 -11.93 -9.74
C ARG A 112 4.31 -12.52 -10.26
N PRO A 113 4.31 -13.42 -11.26
CA PRO A 113 5.56 -13.93 -11.80
C PRO A 113 6.51 -12.79 -12.20
N LEU A 114 7.77 -12.87 -11.75
CA LEU A 114 8.87 -11.92 -12.03
C LEU A 114 8.75 -10.51 -11.42
N LEU A 115 7.72 -10.22 -10.62
CA LEU A 115 7.55 -8.89 -10.04
C LEU A 115 6.86 -8.93 -8.67
N SER A 116 7.47 -8.27 -7.70
CA SER A 116 6.92 -8.04 -6.36
C SER A 116 6.94 -6.55 -6.02
N ILE A 117 5.86 -6.07 -5.41
CA ILE A 117 5.70 -4.67 -4.98
C ILE A 117 5.45 -4.68 -3.47
N MET A 118 6.45 -4.27 -2.70
CA MET A 118 6.36 -4.22 -1.23
C MET A 118 5.67 -2.94 -0.77
N LEU A 119 4.74 -3.10 0.18
CA LEU A 119 3.83 -2.06 0.68
C LEU A 119 3.96 -1.86 2.19
N THR A 120 4.93 -2.51 2.84
CA THR A 120 5.19 -2.44 4.29
C THR A 120 5.37 -1.01 4.81
N LYS A 121 5.97 -0.12 4.00
CA LYS A 121 6.16 1.30 4.34
C LYS A 121 5.01 2.21 3.91
N GLY A 122 3.94 1.63 3.39
CA GLY A 122 2.84 2.34 2.76
C GLY A 122 3.27 3.08 1.50
N LYS A 123 2.37 3.91 0.99
CA LYS A 123 2.55 4.68 -0.24
C LYS A 123 2.34 6.17 0.03
N LYS A 124 3.45 6.92 0.05
CA LYS A 124 3.44 8.37 0.23
C LYS A 124 3.18 9.06 -1.10
N LEU A 125 2.11 9.85 -1.15
CA LEU A 125 1.78 10.68 -2.32
C LEU A 125 2.52 12.01 -2.21
N GLN A 126 3.10 12.47 -3.32
CA GLN A 126 3.84 13.73 -3.38
C GLN A 126 3.23 14.67 -4.43
N PRO A 127 3.08 15.96 -4.11
CA PRO A 127 2.54 16.94 -5.06
C PRO A 127 3.60 17.36 -6.11
N GLN A 128 4.88 17.21 -5.79
CA GLN A 128 5.98 17.63 -6.66
C GLN A 128 5.95 16.85 -7.99
N GLY A 129 5.85 17.57 -9.12
CA GLY A 129 5.76 16.96 -10.44
C GLY A 129 4.43 16.24 -10.74
N ASN A 130 3.44 16.35 -9.85
CA ASN A 130 2.15 15.64 -9.96
C ASN A 130 0.96 16.59 -10.12
N LYS A 131 1.08 17.53 -11.08
CA LYS A 131 0.05 18.57 -11.33
C LYS A 131 -1.35 18.03 -11.61
N ARG A 132 -1.45 16.79 -12.12
CA ARG A 132 -2.72 16.13 -12.44
C ARG A 132 -3.25 15.22 -11.32
N MET A 133 -2.52 15.05 -10.20
CA MET A 133 -2.90 14.17 -9.10
C MET A 133 -3.19 12.74 -9.56
N GLN A 134 -2.29 12.20 -10.38
CA GLN A 134 -2.46 10.89 -11.06
C GLN A 134 -1.15 10.06 -10.98
N SER A 135 -0.35 10.22 -9.93
CA SER A 135 0.84 9.39 -9.74
C SER A 135 0.48 7.92 -9.47
N LEU A 136 -0.57 7.63 -8.69
CA LEU A 136 -1.04 6.27 -8.43
C LEU A 136 -1.46 5.57 -9.71
N TRP A 137 -2.30 6.25 -10.49
CA TRP A 137 -2.79 5.68 -11.75
C TRP A 137 -1.65 5.49 -12.76
N ARG A 138 -0.74 6.46 -12.90
CA ARG A 138 0.43 6.31 -13.78
C ARG A 138 1.35 5.18 -13.33
N GLU A 139 1.51 4.98 -12.03
CA GLU A 139 2.30 3.87 -11.50
C GLU A 139 1.63 2.53 -11.78
N PHE A 140 0.32 2.44 -11.54
CA PHE A 140 -0.47 1.25 -11.91
C PHE A 140 -0.28 0.89 -13.39
N GLN A 141 -0.32 1.87 -14.29
CA GLN A 141 -0.11 1.64 -15.73
C GLN A 141 1.26 1.06 -16.08
N ARG A 142 2.28 1.20 -15.23
CA ARG A 142 3.59 0.54 -15.46
C ARG A 142 3.53 -0.97 -15.23
N TYR A 143 2.50 -1.44 -14.52
CA TYR A 143 2.29 -2.84 -14.18
C TYR A 143 1.19 -3.48 -15.03
N ALA A 144 0.33 -2.67 -15.65
CA ALA A 144 -0.62 -3.12 -16.66
C ALA A 144 0.12 -3.50 -17.96
N PRO A 145 -0.04 -4.74 -18.47
CA PRO A 145 0.51 -5.15 -19.76
C PRO A 145 -0.20 -4.47 -20.94
#